data_AF-A0A650CL93-F1
#
_entry.id   AF-A0A650CL93-F1
#
_cell.length_a   1.000
_cell.length_b   1.000
_cell.length_c   1.000
_cell.angle_alpha   90.00
_cell.angle_beta   90.00
_cell.angle_gamma   90.00
#
_symmetry.space_group_name_H-M   'P 1'
#
loop_
_entity.id
_entity.type
_entity.pdbx_description
1 polymer ?
#
loop_
_entity_poly.entity_id
_entity_poly.type
_entity_poly.pdbx_seq_one_letter_code
_entity_poly.pdbx_strand_id
1 'polypeptide(L)' 'MNKLCMNEQDAMNIARIVLEIIKYNIPLDCEEDFEVLAKRLLNDLRDLGLEKTLDKWLKEEGEEVDLMLNP' A
#
# COMPACT_ATOMS: atom_id res chain seq x y z
N MET A 1 3.95 -19.19 11.89
CA MET A 1 4.23 -17.98 11.08
C MET A 1 5.43 -17.29 11.70
N ASN A 2 6.55 -17.19 10.99
CA ASN A 2 7.70 -16.43 11.47
C ASN A 2 7.29 -14.96 11.54
N LYS A 3 7.45 -14.34 12.72
CA LYS A 3 7.20 -12.92 12.92
C LYS A 3 8.21 -12.17 12.05
N LEU A 4 7.74 -11.50 11.00
CA LEU A 4 8.56 -10.58 10.21
C LEU A 4 8.97 -9.43 11.14
N CYS A 5 10.12 -9.55 11.80
CA CYS A 5 10.71 -8.46 12.57
C CYS A 5 11.42 -7.48 11.63
N MET A 6 10.67 -6.88 10.71
CA MET A 6 11.15 -5.76 9.90
C MET A 6 10.99 -4.48 10.72
N ASN A 7 12.06 -3.68 10.81
CA ASN A 7 11.98 -2.40 11.50
C ASN A 7 11.09 -1.44 10.69
N GLU A 8 10.41 -0.50 11.35
CA GLU A 8 9.46 0.42 10.70
C GLU A 8 10.12 1.34 9.68
N GLN A 9 11.37 1.74 9.92
CA GLN A 9 12.13 2.57 8.99
C GLN A 9 12.52 1.81 7.71
N ASP A 10 12.88 0.53 7.82
CA ASP A 10 13.15 -0.36 6.69
C ASP A 10 11.87 -0.57 5.90
N ALA A 11 10.74 -0.78 6.57
CA ALA A 11 9.43 -0.89 5.93
C ALA A 11 9.10 0.36 5.12
N MET A 12 9.31 1.56 5.69
CA MET A 12 9.13 2.83 4.99
C MET A 12 10.08 3.00 3.81
N ASN A 13 11.35 2.60 3.95
CA ASN A 13 12.33 2.70 2.88
C ASN A 13 11.98 1.76 1.72
N ILE A 14 11.59 0.51 2.03
CA ILE A 14 11.16 -0.46 1.04
C ILE A 14 9.90 0.02 0.33
N ALA A 15 8.90 0.52 1.07
CA ALA A 15 7.68 1.06 0.49
C ALA A 15 7.99 2.18 -0.52
N ARG A 16 8.89 3.11 -0.18
CA ARG A 16 9.32 4.17 -1.11
C ARG A 16 9.99 3.61 -2.36
N ILE A 17 10.90 2.65 -2.23
CA ILE A 17 11.56 2.02 -3.37
C ILE A 17 10.53 1.37 -4.30
N VAL A 18 9.58 0.62 -3.74
CA VAL A 18 8.52 -0.04 -4.51
C VAL A 18 7.63 0.99 -5.20
N LEU A 19 7.22 2.05 -4.51
CA LEU A 19 6.40 3.11 -5.09
C LEU A 19 7.13 3.82 -6.24
N GLU A 20 8.43 4.10 -6.13
CA GLU A 20 9.22 4.67 -7.23
C GLU A 20 9.28 3.73 -8.44
N ILE A 21 9.45 2.43 -8.20
CA ILE A 21 9.42 1.43 -9.28
C ILE A 21 8.05 1.44 -9.96
N ILE A 22 6.95 1.46 -9.21
CA ILE A 22 5.60 1.49 -9.79
C ILE A 22 5.42 2.78 -10.59
N LYS A 23 5.76 3.94 -10.02
CA LYS A 23 5.65 5.25 -10.69
C LYS A 23 6.34 5.27 -12.05
N TYR A 24 7.50 4.61 -12.17
CA TYR A 24 8.24 4.56 -13.43
C TYR A 24 7.59 3.65 -14.49
N ASN A 25 6.67 2.77 -14.11
CA ASN A 25 6.09 1.76 -14.99
C ASN A 25 4.59 1.93 -15.24
N ILE A 26 3.94 2.95 -14.66
CA ILE A 26 2.53 3.25 -14.93
C ILE A 26 2.38 4.13 -16.18
N PRO A 27 1.22 4.05 -16.87
CA PRO A 27 0.81 5.02 -17.88
C PRO A 27 0.75 6.45 -17.32
N LEU A 28 1.00 7.46 -18.17
CA LEU A 28 1.00 8.88 -17.78
C LEU A 28 -0.36 9.35 -17.23
N ASP A 29 -1.45 8.80 -17.74
CA ASP A 29 -2.82 9.09 -17.30
C ASP A 29 -3.15 8.53 -15.92
N CYS A 30 -2.28 7.68 -15.35
CA CYS A 30 -2.43 7.14 -14.00
C CYS A 30 -1.58 7.85 -12.93
N GLU A 31 -0.75 8.84 -13.31
CA GLU A 31 0.20 9.47 -12.38
C GLU A 31 -0.49 10.15 -11.19
N GLU A 32 -1.58 10.88 -11.41
CA GLU A 32 -2.29 11.60 -10.35
C GLU A 32 -2.93 10.64 -9.33
N ASP A 33 -3.63 9.61 -9.81
CA ASP A 33 -4.24 8.58 -8.98
C ASP A 33 -3.18 7.82 -8.18
N PHE A 34 -2.06 7.50 -8.83
CA PHE A 34 -0.93 6.86 -8.17
C PHE A 34 -0.35 7.73 -7.05
N GLU A 35 -0.17 9.03 -7.26
CA GLU A 35 0.35 9.93 -6.22
C GLU A 35 -0.56 10.01 -4.99
N VAL A 36 -1.88 10.01 -5.20
CA VAL A 36 -2.87 9.96 -4.11
C VAL A 36 -2.74 8.64 -3.34
N LEU A 37 -2.70 7.51 -4.04
CA LEU A 37 -2.56 6.17 -3.43
C LEU A 37 -1.23 6.02 -2.67
N ALA A 38 -0.11 6.42 -3.29
CA ALA A 38 1.21 6.38 -2.70
C ALA A 38 1.27 7.21 -1.40
N LYS A 39 0.70 8.41 -1.42
CA LYS A 39 0.65 9.28 -0.24
C LYS A 39 -0.21 8.68 0.87
N ARG A 40 -1.35 8.07 0.54
CA ARG A 40 -2.21 7.37 1.50
C ARG A 40 -1.46 6.21 2.16
N LEU A 41 -0.79 5.37 1.37
CA LEU A 41 -0.01 4.24 1.88
C LEU A 41 1.10 4.69 2.83
N LEU A 42 1.88 5.71 2.45
CA LEU A 42 2.98 6.22 3.28
C LEU A 42 2.49 6.87 4.58
N ASN A 43 1.34 7.54 4.56
CA ASN A 43 0.73 8.06 5.78
C ASN A 43 0.25 6.92 6.69
N ASP A 44 -0.41 5.91 6.15
CA ASP A 44 -0.85 4.75 6.93
C ASP A 44 0.34 4.01 7.55
N LEU A 45 1.42 3.79 6.78
CA LEU A 45 2.63 3.17 7.31
C LEU A 45 3.25 3.97 8.45
N ARG A 46 3.28 5.31 8.33
CA ARG A 46 3.78 6.20 9.39
C ARG A 46 2.90 6.18 10.64
N ASP A 47 1.58 6.19 10.46
CA ASP A 47 0.63 6.43 11.55
C ASP A 47 0.20 5.13 12.25
N LEU A 48 0.16 4.02 11.52
CA LEU A 48 -0.35 2.72 11.98
C LEU A 48 0.76 1.68 12.17
N GLY A 49 1.89 1.84 11.49
CA GLY A 49 2.92 0.82 11.36
C GLY A 49 2.55 -0.25 10.32
N LEU A 50 3.52 -1.11 10.01
CA LEU A 50 3.44 -2.07 8.90
C LEU A 50 2.27 -3.05 9.03
N GLU A 51 2.18 -3.80 10.14
CA GLU A 51 1.19 -4.87 10.31
C GLU A 51 -0.24 -4.34 10.18
N LYS A 52 -0.55 -3.22 10.85
CA LYS A 52 -1.89 -2.61 10.81
C LYS A 52 -2.23 -2.01 9.45
N THR A 53 -1.23 -1.48 8.74
CA THR A 53 -1.44 -0.96 7.38
C THR A 53 -1.81 -2.11 6.44
N LEU A 54 -1.08 -3.22 6.49
CA LEU A 54 -1.40 -4.41 5.67
C LEU A 54 -2.77 -4.96 6.01
N ASP A 55 -3.12 -5.09 7.30
CA ASP A 55 -4.44 -5.55 7.73
C ASP A 55 -5.57 -4.64 7.22
N LYS A 56 -5.37 -3.32 7.19
CA LYS A 56 -6.33 -2.35 6.68
C LYS A 56 -6.53 -2.54 5.17
N TRP A 57 -5.43 -2.52 4.41
CA TRP A 57 -5.49 -2.54 2.94
C TRP A 57 -5.95 -3.89 2.39
N LEU A 58 -5.57 -5.01 3.01
CA LEU A 58 -6.06 -6.34 2.63
C LEU A 58 -7.56 -6.53 2.87
N LYS A 59 -8.12 -5.86 3.90
CA LYS A 59 -9.56 -5.88 4.17
C LYS A 59 -10.32 -4.99 3.20
N GLU A 60 -9.77 -3.83 2.86
CA GLU A 60 -10.34 -2.94 1.84
C GLU A 60 -10.43 -3.64 0.48
N GLU A 61 -9.38 -4.38 0.06
CA GLU A 61 -9.45 -5.22 -1.15
C GLU A 61 -10.49 -6.35 -1.04
N GLY A 62 -10.62 -6.98 0.13
CA GLY A 62 -11.62 -8.01 0.37
C GLY A 62 -13.06 -7.50 0.25
N GLU A 63 -13.32 -6.25 0.63
CA GLU A 63 -14.63 -5.61 0.50
C GLU A 63 -14.93 -5.19 -0.96
N GLU A 64 -13.93 -4.70 -1.71
CA GLU A 64 -14.12 -4.36 -3.13
C GLU A 64 -14.33 -5.58 -4.03
N VAL A 65 -13.66 -6.70 -3.76
CA VAL A 65 -13.80 -7.94 -4.56
C VAL A 65 -15.16 -8.61 -4.34
N ASP A 66 -15.69 -8.59 -3.12
CA ASP A 66 -16.99 -9.21 -2.81
C ASP A 66 -18.17 -8.46 -3.46
N LEU A 67 -18.08 -7.12 -3.53
CA LEU A 67 -19.06 -6.26 -4.22
C LEU A 67 -19.10 -6.45 -5.74
N MET A 68 -18.00 -6.91 -6.36
CA MET A 68 -17.98 -7.20 -7.81
C MET A 68 -18.41 -8.62 -8.16
N LEU A 69 -18.35 -9.57 -7.21
CA LEU A 69 -18.72 -10.97 -7.44
C LEU A 69 -20.15 -11.30 -6.99
N ASN A 70 -20.76 -10.46 -6.14
CA ASN A 70 -22.17 -10.52 -5.76
C ASN A 70 -22.84 -9.14 -5.94
N PRO A 71 -23.25 -8.76 -7.17
CA PRO A 71 -24.02 -7.54 -7.40
C PRO A 71 -25.44 -7.58 -6.81
#